data_AF-A0A810KT72-F1
#
_entry.id   AF-A0A810KT72-F1
#
_cell.length_a   1.000
_cell.length_b   1.000
_cell.length_c   1.000
_cell.angle_alpha   90.00
_cell.angle_beta   90.00
_cell.angle_gamma   90.00
#
_symmetry.space_group_name_H-M   'P 1'
#
loop_
_entity.id
_entity.type
_entity.pdbx_description
1 polymer ?
#
loop_
_entity_poly.entity_id
_entity_poly.type
_entity_poly.pdbx_seq_one_letter_code
_entity_poly.pdbx_strand_id
1 'polypeptide(L)'
;MLAEPAAVGTVLVPHHPPIAPIDSPLLGSVNLADADRLGSVVRGPDVRALLCEHFHLQLTGVTHTGIPVWVTPGVVTRIDRTAPPHLERAVLGASATVVDLDVSGGPMFHALHARDPRAGTTAYLVDAPSGADAVEEEDRLIS
;
A
#
# COMPACT_ATOMS: atom_id res chain seq x y z
N MET A 1 -18.67 -2.42 -14.74
CA MET A 1 -18.11 -3.64 -15.38
C MET A 1 -17.23 -3.22 -16.54
N LEU A 2 -16.19 -4.02 -16.85
CA LEU A 2 -15.34 -3.79 -18.02
C LEU A 2 -16.13 -4.03 -19.31
N ALA A 3 -15.79 -3.28 -20.36
CA ALA A 3 -16.44 -3.43 -21.67
C ALA A 3 -16.11 -4.79 -22.31
N GLU A 4 -14.90 -5.29 -22.07
CA GLU A 4 -14.40 -6.57 -22.56
C GLU A 4 -13.81 -7.36 -21.39
N PRO A 5 -14.58 -8.26 -20.75
CA PRO A 5 -14.09 -9.10 -19.67
C PRO A 5 -12.99 -10.06 -20.14
N ALA A 6 -11.96 -10.27 -19.31
CA ALA A 6 -10.92 -11.24 -19.61
C ALA A 6 -11.39 -12.67 -19.30
N ALA A 7 -11.02 -13.63 -20.15
CA ALA A 7 -11.48 -15.02 -20.03
C ALA A 7 -11.13 -15.68 -18.68
N VAL A 8 -10.00 -15.28 -18.07
CA VAL A 8 -9.52 -15.79 -16.77
C VAL A 8 -9.71 -14.78 -15.63
N GLY A 9 -10.46 -13.71 -15.87
CA GLY A 9 -10.60 -12.57 -14.97
C GLY A 9 -9.47 -11.54 -15.12
N THR A 10 -9.66 -10.40 -14.45
CA THR A 10 -8.87 -9.19 -14.60
C THR A 10 -8.24 -8.76 -13.27
N VAL A 11 -6.98 -8.36 -13.31
CA VAL A 11 -6.33 -7.60 -12.23
C VAL A 11 -6.20 -6.15 -12.69
N LEU A 12 -6.68 -5.21 -11.87
CA LEU A 12 -6.52 -3.78 -12.15
C LEU A 12 -5.36 -3.22 -11.34
N VAL A 13 -4.60 -2.29 -11.93
CA VAL A 13 -3.40 -1.72 -11.31
C VAL A 13 -3.52 -0.19 -11.16
N PRO A 14 -4.39 0.33 -10.28
CA PRO A 14 -4.43 1.76 -9.98
C PRO A 14 -3.28 2.13 -9.03
N HIS A 15 -2.82 3.39 -9.08
CA HIS A 15 -1.81 3.85 -8.11
C HIS A 15 -2.38 3.95 -6.69
N HIS A 16 -3.44 4.74 -6.50
CA HIS A 16 -4.06 4.96 -5.18
C HIS A 16 -4.99 3.80 -4.78
N PRO A 17 -4.79 3.16 -3.63
CA PRO A 17 -5.64 2.07 -3.16
C PRO A 17 -7.05 2.57 -2.78
N PRO A 18 -8.13 1.84 -3.13
CA PRO A 18 -9.48 2.13 -2.62
C PRO A 18 -9.70 1.55 -1.22
N ILE A 19 -8.70 1.67 -0.36
CA ILE A 19 -8.70 1.31 1.07
C ILE A 19 -7.83 2.34 1.80
N ALA A 20 -8.19 2.65 3.05
CA ALA A 20 -7.49 3.67 3.83
C ALA A 20 -6.87 3.05 5.09
N PRO A 21 -5.56 3.21 5.35
CA PRO A 21 -5.00 3.03 6.68
C PRO A 21 -5.52 4.15 7.60
N ILE A 22 -6.22 3.77 8.68
CA ILE A 22 -7.05 4.70 9.47
C ILE A 22 -6.22 5.56 10.44
N ASP A 23 -4.95 5.24 10.64
CA ASP A 23 -4.13 5.71 11.76
C ASP A 23 -2.97 6.65 11.36
N SER A 24 -2.90 7.10 10.09
CA SER A 24 -1.95 8.12 9.65
C SER A 24 -2.67 9.35 9.07
N PRO A 25 -2.55 10.53 9.68
CA PRO A 25 -3.04 11.79 9.09
C PRO A 25 -2.46 12.07 7.71
N LEU A 26 -1.17 11.75 7.52
CA LEU A 26 -0.48 11.98 6.24
C LEU A 26 -1.04 11.06 5.16
N LEU A 27 -1.06 9.74 5.37
CA LEU A 27 -1.59 8.79 4.38
C LEU A 27 -3.09 9.01 4.11
N GLY A 28 -3.84 9.42 5.14
CA GLY A 28 -5.24 9.80 4.98
C GLY A 28 -5.44 11.00 4.07
N SER A 29 -4.56 12.00 4.13
CA SER A 29 -4.66 13.22 3.32
C SER A 29 -4.42 13.01 1.82
N VAL A 30 -3.70 11.95 1.45
CA VAL A 30 -3.35 11.62 0.06
C VAL A 30 -4.10 10.41 -0.49
N ASN A 31 -5.01 9.82 0.30
CA ASN A 31 -5.78 8.64 -0.09
C ASN A 31 -6.67 8.88 -1.33
N LEU A 32 -7.09 7.80 -1.99
CA LEU A 32 -8.00 7.86 -3.13
C LEU A 32 -9.32 8.54 -2.75
N ALA A 33 -9.59 9.69 -3.37
CA ALA A 33 -10.90 10.32 -3.32
C ALA A 33 -11.97 9.43 -3.97
N ASP A 34 -13.17 9.39 -3.39
CA ASP A 34 -14.30 8.59 -3.87
C ASP A 34 -13.97 7.10 -4.10
N ALA A 35 -13.21 6.48 -3.20
CA ALA A 35 -12.84 5.05 -3.28
C ALA A 35 -14.05 4.11 -3.52
N ASP A 36 -15.22 4.46 -2.95
CA ASP A 36 -16.45 3.69 -3.14
C ASP A 36 -16.99 3.74 -4.56
N ARG A 37 -16.72 4.82 -5.30
CA ARG A 37 -17.08 4.91 -6.70
C ARG A 37 -16.28 3.92 -7.53
N LEU A 38 -14.98 3.79 -7.27
CA LEU A 38 -14.15 2.79 -7.95
C LEU A 38 -14.67 1.38 -7.67
N GLY A 39 -14.86 1.01 -6.40
CA GLY A 39 -15.40 -0.29 -6.01
C GLY A 39 -16.73 -0.61 -6.70
N SER A 40 -17.64 0.37 -6.77
CA SER A 40 -18.93 0.22 -7.44
C SER A 40 -18.79 -0.04 -8.95
N VAL A 41 -17.88 0.67 -9.64
CA VAL A 41 -17.65 0.53 -11.09
C VAL A 41 -17.03 -0.82 -11.43
N VAL A 42 -16.10 -1.29 -10.60
CA VAL A 42 -15.35 -2.54 -10.84
C VAL A 42 -16.01 -3.77 -10.23
N ARG A 43 -17.16 -3.59 -9.55
CA ARG A 43 -17.97 -4.69 -9.02
C ARG A 43 -18.35 -5.69 -10.11
N GLY A 44 -18.14 -6.96 -9.85
CA GLY A 44 -18.51 -8.06 -10.74
C GLY A 44 -17.53 -9.22 -10.63
N PRO A 45 -17.80 -10.34 -11.31
CA PRO A 45 -16.98 -11.55 -11.22
C PRO A 45 -15.67 -11.48 -12.00
N ASP A 46 -15.52 -10.49 -12.89
CA ASP A 46 -14.36 -10.36 -13.77
C ASP A 46 -13.14 -9.79 -13.03
N VAL A 47 -13.30 -8.73 -12.24
CA VAL A 47 -12.18 -8.17 -11.48
C VAL A 47 -11.88 -9.05 -10.27
N ARG A 48 -10.71 -9.69 -10.29
CA ARG A 48 -10.27 -10.66 -9.27
C ARG A 48 -9.47 -10.02 -8.14
N ALA A 49 -8.76 -8.93 -8.43
CA ALA A 49 -7.98 -8.18 -7.45
C ALA A 49 -7.61 -6.78 -7.97
N LEU A 50 -7.27 -5.89 -7.03
CA LEU A 50 -6.62 -4.62 -7.29
C LEU A 50 -5.18 -4.68 -6.76
N LEU A 51 -4.21 -4.36 -7.61
CA LEU A 51 -2.81 -4.22 -7.23
C LEU A 51 -2.45 -2.74 -7.23
N CYS A 52 -2.20 -2.18 -6.06
CA CYS A 52 -2.01 -0.76 -5.85
C CYS A 52 -0.61 -0.44 -5.31
N GLU A 53 -0.26 0.84 -5.29
CA GLU A 53 0.92 1.36 -4.60
C GLU A 53 0.50 2.57 -3.76
N HIS A 54 1.14 3.72 -3.89
CA HIS A 54 0.91 4.97 -3.16
C HIS A 54 1.45 5.05 -1.73
N PHE A 55 1.14 4.09 -0.87
CA PHE A 55 1.45 4.24 0.56
C PHE A 55 2.89 3.91 0.95
N HIS A 56 3.70 3.34 0.05
CA HIS A 56 5.00 2.74 0.42
C HIS A 56 4.90 1.74 1.59
N LEU A 57 3.70 1.23 1.86
CA LEU A 57 3.37 0.36 2.97
C LEU A 57 2.76 -0.92 2.41
N GLN A 58 3.37 -2.06 2.71
CA GLN A 58 2.78 -3.34 2.34
C GLN A 58 1.55 -3.59 3.20
N LEU A 59 0.38 -3.51 2.59
CA LEU A 59 -0.89 -3.73 3.26
C LEU A 59 -1.90 -4.41 2.33
N THR A 60 -2.85 -5.11 2.92
CA THR A 60 -3.93 -5.79 2.20
C THR A 60 -5.26 -5.48 2.85
N GLY A 61 -6.31 -5.51 2.04
CA GLY A 61 -7.67 -5.30 2.49
C GLY A 61 -8.67 -5.74 1.44
N VAL A 62 -9.93 -5.34 1.65
CA VAL A 62 -11.01 -5.57 0.71
C VAL A 62 -11.76 -4.26 0.49
N THR A 63 -12.17 -4.02 -0.75
CA THR A 63 -13.12 -2.93 -1.04
C THR A 63 -14.46 -3.18 -0.35
N HIS A 64 -15.32 -2.16 -0.22
CA HIS A 64 -16.69 -2.34 0.29
C HIS A 64 -17.53 -3.32 -0.56
N THR A 65 -17.14 -3.58 -1.81
CA THR A 65 -17.75 -4.58 -2.69
C THR A 65 -17.13 -5.98 -2.60
N GLY A 66 -16.13 -6.19 -1.73
CA GLY A 66 -15.49 -7.49 -1.51
C GLY A 66 -14.36 -7.85 -2.48
N ILE A 67 -13.91 -6.92 -3.33
CA ILE A 67 -12.75 -7.14 -4.22
C ILE A 67 -11.47 -7.04 -3.38
N PRO A 68 -10.56 -8.05 -3.42
CA PRO A 68 -9.27 -7.99 -2.75
C PRO A 68 -8.39 -6.84 -3.26
N VAL A 69 -7.68 -6.19 -2.34
CA VAL A 69 -6.74 -5.10 -2.63
C VAL A 69 -5.39 -5.44 -2.02
N TRP A 70 -4.35 -5.44 -2.84
CA TRP A 70 -2.96 -5.58 -2.41
C TRP A 70 -2.21 -4.29 -2.68
N VAL A 71 -1.57 -3.71 -1.68
CA VAL A 71 -0.69 -2.56 -1.83
C VAL A 71 0.76 -3.03 -1.77
N THR A 72 1.50 -2.78 -2.84
CA THR A 72 2.90 -3.18 -2.95
C THR A 72 3.80 -2.28 -2.10
N PRO A 73 4.89 -2.80 -1.50
CA PRO A 73 5.87 -1.96 -0.81
C PRO A 73 6.64 -1.07 -1.80
N GLY A 74 7.25 0.00 -1.28
CA GLY A 74 8.07 0.90 -2.10
C GLY A 74 9.37 0.26 -2.57
N VAL A 75 9.85 0.75 -3.72
CA VAL A 75 11.08 0.25 -4.38
C VAL A 75 12.37 0.80 -3.81
N VAL A 76 12.28 1.78 -2.89
CA VAL A 76 13.43 2.35 -2.16
C VAL A 76 13.15 2.37 -0.67
N THR A 77 12.04 3.01 -0.30
CA THR A 77 11.62 3.19 1.09
C THR A 77 10.35 2.41 1.40
N ARG A 78 10.17 2.10 2.68
CA ARG A 78 8.90 1.60 3.22
C ARG A 78 8.48 2.44 4.40
N ILE A 79 7.18 2.59 4.58
CA ILE A 79 6.63 3.17 5.81
C ILE A 79 6.80 2.18 6.97
N ASP A 80 7.36 2.66 8.07
CA ASP A 80 7.50 1.94 9.32
C ASP A 80 6.48 2.43 10.33
N ARG A 81 5.45 1.61 10.55
CA ARG A 81 4.33 1.89 11.47
C ARG A 81 4.66 1.65 12.95
N THR A 82 5.92 1.37 13.30
CA THR A 82 6.34 1.27 14.71
C THR A 82 6.59 2.63 15.37
N ALA A 83 6.65 3.71 14.58
CA ALA A 83 6.74 5.07 15.11
C ALA A 83 5.39 5.49 15.76
N PRO A 84 5.40 6.45 16.71
CA PRO A 84 4.19 7.07 17.23
C PRO A 84 3.26 7.58 16.12
N PRO A 85 1.92 7.51 16.27
CA PRO A 85 0.98 7.88 15.21
C PRO A 85 1.05 9.32 14.71
N HIS A 86 1.63 10.25 15.48
CA HIS A 86 1.84 11.63 15.05
C HIS A 86 3.05 11.79 14.13
N LEU A 87 3.87 10.75 13.97
CA LEU A 87 5.02 10.74 13.07
C LEU A 87 4.76 9.79 11.89
N GLU A 88 5.30 10.15 10.74
CA GLU A 88 5.48 9.22 9.63
C GLU A 88 6.97 8.94 9.46
N ARG A 89 7.37 7.70 9.74
CA ARG A 89 8.74 7.24 9.57
C ARG A 89 8.83 6.38 8.33
N ALA A 90 9.73 6.74 7.42
CA ALA A 90 10.11 5.86 6.32
C ALA A 90 11.52 5.32 6.54
N VAL A 91 11.70 4.06 6.18
CA VAL A 91 12.97 3.36 6.26
C VAL A 91 13.42 2.89 4.88
N LEU A 92 14.73 2.77 4.68
CA LEU A 92 15.28 2.04 3.54
C LEU A 92 14.79 0.59 3.58
N GLY A 93 14.40 0.05 2.44
CA GLY A 93 13.88 -1.30 2.37
C GLY A 93 13.26 -1.62 1.02
N ALA A 94 14.04 -1.39 -0.05
CA ALA A 94 13.65 -1.68 -1.42
C ALA A 94 13.00 -3.06 -1.54
N SER A 95 11.80 -3.10 -2.10
CA SER A 95 10.98 -4.30 -2.19
C SER A 95 10.18 -4.32 -3.48
N ALA A 96 9.60 -5.48 -3.79
CA ALA A 96 8.69 -5.67 -4.91
C ALA A 96 7.60 -6.69 -4.54
N THR A 97 6.53 -6.75 -5.32
CA THR A 97 5.52 -7.82 -5.23
C THR A 97 5.66 -8.76 -6.42
N VAL A 98 5.61 -10.06 -6.13
CA VAL A 98 5.39 -11.12 -7.12
C VAL A 98 3.93 -11.53 -7.05
N VAL A 99 3.33 -11.72 -8.22
CA VAL A 99 1.91 -12.08 -8.37
C VAL A 99 1.81 -13.36 -9.17
N ASP A 100 1.22 -14.39 -8.55
CA ASP A 100 0.89 -15.64 -9.20
C ASP A 100 -0.60 -15.63 -9.56
N LEU A 101 -0.91 -15.56 -10.86
CA LEU A 101 -2.28 -15.42 -11.36
C LEU A 101 -2.97 -16.77 -11.64
N ASP A 102 -2.20 -17.84 -11.86
CA ASP A 102 -2.70 -19.15 -12.30
C ASP A 102 -2.79 -20.16 -11.14
N VAL A 103 -3.40 -19.74 -10.04
CA VAL A 103 -3.45 -20.54 -8.80
C VAL A 103 -4.90 -20.83 -8.40
N SER A 104 -5.16 -22.09 -8.05
CA SER A 104 -6.49 -22.56 -7.65
C SER A 104 -6.96 -21.80 -6.42
N GLY A 105 -7.96 -20.91 -6.58
CA GLY A 105 -8.51 -20.08 -5.50
C GLY A 105 -8.42 -18.57 -5.70
N GLY A 106 -7.74 -18.08 -6.75
CA GLY A 106 -7.56 -16.65 -7.04
C GLY A 106 -6.10 -16.19 -6.88
N PRO A 107 -5.73 -14.97 -7.29
CA PRO A 107 -4.33 -14.56 -7.36
C PRO A 107 -3.64 -14.59 -5.99
N MET A 108 -2.39 -15.06 -5.95
CA MET A 108 -1.52 -14.99 -4.77
C MET A 108 -0.50 -13.86 -4.93
N PHE A 109 -0.17 -13.22 -3.80
CA PHE A 109 0.74 -12.10 -3.74
C PHE A 109 1.78 -12.36 -2.65
N HIS A 110 3.05 -12.15 -2.95
CA HIS A 110 4.08 -12.15 -1.93
C HIS A 110 5.12 -11.05 -2.21
N ALA A 111 5.78 -10.58 -1.15
CA ALA A 111 6.83 -9.59 -1.28
C ALA A 111 8.20 -10.25 -1.52
N LEU A 112 9.03 -9.57 -2.30
CA LEU A 112 10.47 -9.75 -2.34
C LEU A 112 11.10 -8.54 -1.68
N HIS A 113 12.08 -8.77 -0.80
CA HIS A 113 12.86 -7.71 -0.18
C HIS A 113 14.28 -7.77 -0.72
N ALA A 114 14.83 -6.62 -1.11
CA ALA A 114 16.23 -6.50 -1.49
C ALA A 114 17.12 -6.84 -0.29
N ARG A 115 18.22 -7.54 -0.55
CA ARG A 115 19.26 -7.79 0.45
C ARG A 115 20.11 -6.52 0.58
N ASP A 116 19.70 -5.59 1.44
CA ASP A 116 20.44 -4.37 1.76
C ASP A 116 20.79 -4.35 3.26
N PRO A 117 22.07 -4.25 3.65
CA PRO A 117 22.45 -4.13 5.06
C PRO A 117 21.94 -2.85 5.74
N ARG A 118 21.49 -1.86 4.96
CA ARG A 118 20.88 -0.62 5.45
C ARG A 118 19.36 -0.72 5.56
N ALA A 119 18.76 -1.88 5.25
CA ALA A 119 17.32 -2.05 5.41
C ALA A 119 16.91 -1.77 6.87
N GLY A 120 15.89 -0.94 7.06
CA GLY A 120 15.44 -0.48 8.37
C GLY A 120 16.07 0.84 8.84
N THR A 121 17.13 1.33 8.20
CA THR A 121 17.66 2.68 8.46
C THR A 121 16.64 3.73 8.06
N THR A 122 16.40 4.71 8.92
CA THR A 122 15.49 5.82 8.63
C THR A 122 15.97 6.58 7.39
N ALA A 123 15.06 6.74 6.44
CA ALA A 123 15.26 7.56 5.24
C ALA A 123 14.73 8.99 5.46
N TYR A 124 13.58 9.11 6.13
CA TYR A 124 13.03 10.37 6.62
C TYR A 124 12.10 10.12 7.81
N LEU A 125 11.91 11.17 8.60
CA LEU A 125 10.96 11.23 9.71
C LEU A 125 10.26 12.58 9.65
N VAL A 126 8.94 12.58 9.60
CA VAL A 126 8.13 13.80 9.51
C VAL A 126 6.99 13.79 10.52
N ASP A 127 6.55 14.96 10.95
CA ASP A 127 5.27 15.15 11.64
C ASP A 127 4.13 14.90 10.65
N ALA A 128 3.27 13.93 10.92
CA ALA A 128 2.25 13.48 9.98
C ALA A 128 1.17 14.55 9.67
N PRO A 129 0.72 15.38 10.62
CA PRO A 129 -0.20 16.48 10.33
C PRO A 129 0.38 17.60 9.45
N SER A 130 1.63 18.03 9.71
CA SER A 130 2.23 19.20 9.04
C SER A 130 3.14 18.85 7.86
N GLY A 131 3.67 17.62 7.81
CA GLY A 131 4.70 17.20 6.87
C GLY A 131 6.08 17.79 7.14
N ALA A 132 6.28 18.48 8.28
CA ALA A 132 7.56 19.05 8.64
C ALA A 132 8.56 17.97 9.10
N ASP A 133 9.84 18.18 8.82
CA ASP A 133 10.90 17.28 9.29
C ASP A 133 10.89 17.18 10.82
N ALA A 134 10.94 15.95 11.33
CA ALA A 134 10.91 15.63 12.76
C ALA A 134 12.17 14.90 13.22
N VAL A 135 13.31 15.17 12.56
CA VAL A 135 14.60 14.50 12.80
C VAL A 135 15.07 14.54 14.26
N GLU A 136 14.71 15.59 15.02
CA GLU A 136 15.04 15.71 16.45
C GLU A 136 14.33 14.68 17.33
N GLU A 137 13.24 14.05 16.84
CA GLU A 137 12.52 13.00 17.55
C GLU A 137 13.10 11.60 17.28
N GLU A 138 13.98 11.46 16.28
CA GLU A 138 14.52 10.15 15.88
C GLU A 138 15.31 9.48 17.01
N ASP A 139 16.13 10.23 17.74
CA ASP A 139 16.94 9.71 18.86
C ASP A 139 16.08 9.10 19.99
N ARG A 140 14.80 9.47 20.08
CA ARG A 140 13.84 8.95 21.08
C ARG A 140 13.12 7.68 20.63
N LEU A 141 13.19 7.33 19.34
CA LEU A 141 12.55 6.14 18.78
C LEU A 141 13.41 4.88 18.94
N ILE A 142 14.71 5.06 19.17
CA ILE A 142 15.72 3.98 19.19
C ILE A 142 16.22 3.71 20.63
N SER A 143 15.80 4.53 21.61
CA SER A 143 16.12 4.39 23.05
C SER A 143 15.12 3.50 23.79
#